data_AF-A0A8K0K3Z9-F1
#
_entry.id   AF-A0A8K0K3Z9-F1
#
_cell.length_a   1.000
_cell.length_b   1.000
_cell.length_c   1.000
_cell.angle_alpha   90.00
_cell.angle_beta   90.00
_cell.angle_gamma   90.00
#
_symmetry.space_group_name_H-M   'P 1'
#
loop_
_entity.id
_entity.type
_entity.pdbx_description
1 polymer ?
#
loop_
_entity_poly.entity_id
_entity_poly.type
_entity_poly.pdbx_seq_one_letter_code
_entity_poly.pdbx_strand_id
1 'polypeptide(L)'
;MKNWQDFVTEKLTTWKKTNLDWLLNFKGPRHVVLYDQLVTNVEEELKAVLSFLNLNLSPSALDCALSRREGIYKRRRRALPFDPYTPSMRAALRRGEEEVMSALRGLLSSTSPTKGASASTTPPPQRPPPDTLLPPPHTLKNPSPEELLPPSDTAG
;
A
#
# COMPACT_ATOMS: atom_id res chain seq x y z
N MET A 1 31.64 -8.31 -8.00
CA MET A 1 30.31 -8.85 -8.35
C MET A 1 29.60 -9.18 -7.07
N LYS A 2 28.34 -8.76 -6.92
CA LYS A 2 27.53 -9.10 -5.75
C LYS A 2 26.96 -10.50 -5.94
N ASN A 3 27.24 -11.44 -5.05
CA ASN A 3 26.72 -12.80 -5.17
C ASN A 3 25.26 -12.87 -4.65
N TRP A 4 24.62 -14.03 -4.80
CA TRP A 4 23.24 -14.22 -4.35
C TRP A 4 23.09 -14.05 -2.84
N GLN A 5 24.05 -14.55 -2.04
CA GLN A 5 24.07 -14.38 -0.58
C GLN A 5 24.04 -12.91 -0.18
N ASP A 6 24.87 -12.09 -0.80
CA ASP A 6 24.97 -10.65 -0.55
C ASP A 6 23.66 -9.95 -0.95
N PHE A 7 23.04 -10.39 -2.05
CA PHE A 7 21.75 -9.85 -2.48
C PHE A 7 20.66 -10.12 -1.44
N VAL A 8 20.51 -11.37 -1.01
CA VAL A 8 19.53 -11.77 0.00
C VAL A 8 19.76 -11.02 1.31
N THR A 9 21.02 -10.92 1.74
CA THR A 9 21.40 -10.20 2.97
C THR A 9 21.05 -8.72 2.91
N GLU A 10 21.37 -8.03 1.81
CA GLU A 10 20.99 -6.63 1.64
C GLU A 10 19.46 -6.46 1.64
N LYS A 11 18.74 -7.27 0.85
CA LYS A 11 17.28 -7.14 0.76
C LYS A 11 16.59 -7.40 2.08
N LEU A 12 17.04 -8.41 2.82
CA LEU A 12 16.54 -8.67 4.17
C LEU A 12 16.82 -7.49 5.09
N THR A 13 18.03 -6.94 5.07
CA THR A 13 18.44 -5.82 5.92
C THR A 13 17.60 -4.57 5.63
N THR A 14 17.44 -4.22 4.36
CA THR A 14 16.61 -3.10 3.93
C THR A 14 15.16 -3.30 4.33
N TRP A 15 14.58 -4.47 4.06
CA TRP A 15 13.19 -4.78 4.41
C TRP A 15 12.96 -4.68 5.92
N LYS A 16 13.83 -5.26 6.74
CA LYS A 16 13.75 -5.18 8.20
C LYS A 16 13.82 -3.73 8.67
N LYS A 17 14.83 -2.98 8.21
CA LYS A 17 15.04 -1.59 8.60
C LYS A 17 13.81 -0.74 8.29
N THR A 18 13.26 -0.86 7.07
CA THR A 18 12.07 -0.10 6.69
C THR A 18 10.88 -0.42 7.58
N ASN A 19 10.59 -1.70 7.83
CA ASN A 19 9.44 -2.06 8.66
C ASN A 19 9.62 -1.60 10.12
N LEU A 20 10.79 -1.83 10.72
CA LEU A 20 11.06 -1.40 12.09
C LEU A 20 11.04 0.12 12.24
N ASP A 21 11.57 0.86 11.26
CA ASP A 21 11.54 2.33 11.26
C ASP A 21 10.10 2.87 11.28
N TRP A 22 9.22 2.32 10.42
CA TRP A 22 7.81 2.67 10.43
C TRP A 22 7.09 2.28 11.73
N LEU A 23 7.43 1.15 12.33
CA LEU A 23 6.81 0.71 13.58
C LEU A 23 7.26 1.54 14.78
N LEU A 24 8.55 1.85 14.87
CA LEU A 24 9.16 2.40 16.08
C LEU A 24 9.33 3.92 16.03
N ASN A 25 9.55 4.51 14.85
CA ASN A 25 9.93 5.92 14.73
C ASN A 25 8.79 6.81 14.22
N PHE A 26 7.86 6.29 13.43
CA PHE A 26 6.66 7.05 13.08
C PHE A 26 5.78 7.27 14.33
N LYS A 27 5.23 8.47 14.52
CA LYS A 27 4.47 8.84 15.73
C LYS A 27 2.97 9.03 15.49
N GLY A 28 2.51 9.02 14.24
CA GLY A 28 1.11 9.22 13.91
C GLY A 28 0.24 7.97 14.11
N PRO A 29 -1.09 8.11 13.98
CA PRO A 29 -1.99 6.97 13.86
C PRO A 29 -1.55 6.08 12.70
N ARG A 30 -1.52 4.77 12.93
CA ARG A 30 -1.11 3.78 11.93
C ARG A 30 -2.07 2.60 11.95
N HIS A 31 -2.37 2.08 10.77
CA HIS A 31 -3.11 0.84 10.59
C HIS A 31 -2.25 -0.10 9.76
N VAL A 32 -1.92 -1.26 10.32
CA VAL A 32 -1.03 -2.23 9.67
C VAL A 32 -1.89 -3.33 9.06
N VAL A 33 -1.81 -3.48 7.75
CA VAL A 33 -2.47 -4.54 6.99
C VAL A 33 -1.43 -5.59 6.62
N LEU A 34 -1.68 -6.84 7.00
CA LEU A 34 -0.83 -7.96 6.62
C LEU A 34 -1.29 -8.52 5.28
N TYR A 35 -0.37 -8.69 4.34
CA TYR A 35 -0.69 -9.18 2.99
C TYR A 35 -1.46 -10.50 3.02
N ASP A 36 -1.03 -11.45 3.86
CA ASP A 36 -1.68 -12.77 3.95
C ASP A 36 -3.12 -12.68 4.46
N GLN A 37 -3.41 -11.75 5.38
CA GLN A 37 -4.77 -11.48 5.83
C GLN A 37 -5.58 -10.77 4.75
N LEU A 38 -4.98 -9.78 4.08
CA LEU A 38 -5.64 -9.06 3.00
C LEU A 38 -6.08 -9.98 1.87
N VAL A 39 -5.25 -10.95 1.46
CA VAL A 39 -5.62 -11.85 0.36
C VAL A 39 -6.63 -12.93 0.77
N THR A 40 -6.66 -13.32 2.04
CA THR A 40 -7.58 -14.36 2.54
C THR A 40 -8.91 -13.78 3.05
N ASN A 41 -8.91 -12.54 3.51
CA ASN A 41 -10.04 -11.87 4.15
C ASN A 41 -10.19 -10.41 3.67
N VAL A 42 -10.20 -10.23 2.34
CA VAL A 42 -10.18 -8.91 1.66
C VAL A 42 -11.24 -7.95 2.21
N GLU A 43 -12.46 -8.43 2.41
CA GLU A 43 -13.59 -7.58 2.78
C GLU A 43 -13.40 -6.95 4.17
N GLU A 44 -13.06 -7.76 5.17
CA GLU A 44 -12.88 -7.27 6.53
C GLU A 44 -11.64 -6.37 6.65
N GLU A 45 -10.54 -6.73 6.00
CA GLU A 45 -9.34 -5.87 5.96
C GLU A 45 -9.63 -4.54 5.26
N LEU A 46 -10.41 -4.54 4.18
CA LEU A 46 -10.81 -3.32 3.49
C LEU A 46 -11.74 -2.45 4.36
N LYS A 47 -12.71 -3.06 5.06
CA LYS A 47 -13.55 -2.35 6.03
C LYS A 47 -12.72 -1.73 7.16
N ALA A 48 -11.72 -2.46 7.68
CA ALA A 48 -10.83 -1.96 8.71
C ALA A 48 -10.01 -0.75 8.24
N VAL A 49 -9.50 -0.78 7.01
CA VAL A 49 -8.82 0.37 6.38
C VAL A 49 -9.77 1.56 6.23
N LEU A 50 -11.00 1.34 5.74
CA LEU A 50 -11.99 2.41 5.57
C LEU A 50 -12.38 3.05 6.91
N SER A 51 -12.54 2.22 7.94
CA SER A 51 -12.79 2.66 9.31
C SER A 51 -11.64 3.51 9.84
N PHE A 52 -10.39 3.06 9.68
CA PHE A 52 -9.21 3.84 10.07
C PHE A 52 -9.12 5.20 9.35
N LEU A 53 -9.53 5.25 8.07
CA LEU A 53 -9.56 6.48 7.29
C LEU A 53 -10.80 7.36 7.56
N ASN A 54 -11.72 6.93 8.43
CA ASN A 54 -13.01 7.57 8.68
C ASN A 54 -13.82 7.83 7.40
N LEU A 55 -13.86 6.84 6.51
CA LEU A 55 -14.62 6.89 5.26
C LEU A 55 -15.86 6.01 5.33
N ASN A 56 -17.03 6.61 5.12
CA ASN A 56 -18.28 5.88 4.95
C ASN A 56 -18.54 5.67 3.45
N LEU A 57 -18.61 4.41 3.03
CA LEU A 57 -18.96 4.03 1.66
C LEU A 57 -20.35 3.39 1.62
N SER A 58 -21.02 3.52 0.47
CA SER A 58 -22.22 2.72 0.22
C SER A 58 -21.87 1.24 0.13
N PRO A 59 -22.78 0.33 0.50
CA PRO A 59 -22.58 -1.11 0.30
C PRO A 59 -22.21 -1.44 -1.15
N SER A 60 -22.86 -0.78 -2.12
CA SER A 60 -22.59 -0.96 -3.55
C SER A 60 -21.17 -0.60 -3.98
N ALA A 61 -20.53 0.38 -3.33
CA ALA A 61 -19.15 0.76 -3.63
C ALA A 61 -18.16 -0.29 -3.11
N LEU A 62 -18.44 -0.85 -1.92
CA LEU A 62 -17.66 -1.96 -1.37
C LEU A 62 -17.81 -3.21 -2.25
N ASP A 63 -19.04 -3.56 -2.65
CA ASP A 63 -19.32 -4.70 -3.52
C ASP A 63 -18.59 -4.57 -4.87
N CYS A 64 -18.58 -3.37 -5.46
CA CYS A 64 -17.84 -3.08 -6.68
C CYS A 64 -16.33 -3.35 -6.50
N ALA A 65 -15.74 -2.88 -5.40
CA ALA A 65 -14.33 -3.13 -5.10
C ALA A 65 -14.03 -4.63 -4.92
N LEU A 66 -14.88 -5.36 -4.19
CA LEU A 66 -14.73 -6.80 -3.96
C LEU A 66 -14.85 -7.61 -5.24
N SER A 67 -15.77 -7.23 -6.14
CA SER A 67 -15.94 -7.88 -7.45
C SER A 67 -14.73 -7.72 -8.38
N ARG A 68 -13.84 -6.74 -8.09
CA ARG A 68 -12.66 -6.39 -8.88
C ARG A 68 -11.34 -6.61 -8.14
N ARG A 69 -11.34 -7.38 -7.04
CA ARG A 69 -10.18 -7.58 -6.14
C ARG A 69 -8.92 -8.12 -6.85
N GLU A 70 -9.08 -8.85 -7.94
CA GLU A 70 -7.96 -9.37 -8.71
C GLU A 70 -7.09 -8.28 -9.36
N GLY A 71 -7.70 -7.17 -9.80
CA GLY A 71 -7.02 -6.08 -10.50
C GLY A 71 -6.36 -6.46 -11.84
N ILE A 72 -5.82 -5.45 -12.54
CA ILE A 72 -5.15 -5.61 -13.85
C ILE A 72 -3.61 -5.71 -13.74
N TYR A 73 -3.03 -5.27 -12.62
CA TYR A 73 -1.59 -5.25 -12.40
C TYR A 73 -1.08 -6.54 -11.75
N LYS A 74 -1.14 -7.65 -12.50
CA LYS A 74 -0.61 -8.94 -12.04
C LYS A 74 0.74 -9.25 -12.69
N ARG A 75 1.74 -9.52 -11.85
CA ARG A 75 3.01 -10.09 -12.33
C ARG A 75 2.78 -11.56 -12.66
N ARG A 76 3.18 -12.00 -13.86
CA ARG A 76 3.20 -13.45 -14.18
C ARG A 76 4.06 -14.18 -13.14
N ARG A 77 3.51 -15.22 -12.52
CA ARG A 77 4.26 -16.08 -11.60
C ARG A 77 5.42 -16.72 -12.37
N ARG A 78 6.65 -16.38 -11.98
CA ARG A 78 7.85 -17.08 -12.43
C ARG A 78 8.20 -18.08 -11.35
N ALA A 79 7.67 -19.29 -11.45
CA ALA A 79 8.09 -20.38 -10.60
C ALA A 79 9.49 -20.81 -11.04
N LEU A 80 10.47 -20.72 -10.14
CA LEU A 80 11.75 -21.36 -10.36
C LEU A 80 11.57 -22.87 -10.14
N PRO A 81 12.18 -23.74 -10.96
CA PRO A 81 12.09 -25.19 -10.76
C PRO A 81 12.88 -25.66 -9.54
N PHE A 82 13.63 -24.77 -8.89
CA PHE A 82 14.42 -25.02 -7.70
C PHE A 82 14.20 -23.91 -6.67
N ASP A 83 14.53 -24.21 -5.43
CA ASP A 83 14.59 -23.25 -4.35
C ASP A 83 15.89 -22.44 -4.43
N PRO A 84 15.84 -21.12 -4.67
CA PRO A 84 17.06 -20.33 -4.76
C PRO A 84 17.71 -20.10 -3.39
N TYR A 85 17.06 -20.42 -2.27
CA TYR A 85 17.57 -20.12 -0.93
C TYR A 85 18.24 -21.33 -0.29
N THR A 86 19.44 -21.12 0.26
CA THR A 86 20.05 -22.14 1.13
C THR A 86 19.31 -22.22 2.48
N PRO A 87 19.47 -23.32 3.24
CA PRO A 87 18.90 -23.42 4.59
C PRO A 87 19.32 -22.27 5.52
N SER A 88 20.57 -21.80 5.42
CA SER A 88 21.06 -20.66 6.19
C SER A 88 20.37 -19.34 5.82
N MET A 89 20.13 -19.10 4.52
CA MET A 89 19.38 -17.94 4.05
C MET A 89 17.94 -17.99 4.56
N ARG A 90 17.28 -19.14 4.48
CA ARG A 90 15.91 -19.32 4.99
C ARG A 90 15.81 -19.05 6.48
N ALA A 91 16.78 -19.54 7.25
CA ALA A 91 16.84 -19.27 8.68
C ALA A 91 17.03 -17.77 8.97
N ALA A 92 17.85 -17.07 8.19
CA ALA A 92 18.02 -15.62 8.32
C ALA A 92 16.73 -14.85 7.97
N LEU A 93 16.06 -15.21 6.88
CA LEU A 93 14.78 -14.62 6.48
C LEU A 93 13.72 -14.79 7.58
N ARG A 94 13.56 -16.00 8.12
CA ARG A 94 12.62 -16.30 9.21
C ARG A 94 12.92 -15.48 10.47
N ARG A 95 14.18 -15.39 10.88
CA ARG A 95 14.57 -14.56 12.04
C ARG A 95 14.24 -13.08 11.81
N GLY A 96 14.47 -12.58 10.60
CA GLY A 96 14.17 -11.20 10.26
C GLY A 96 12.66 -10.89 10.28
N GLU A 97 11.85 -11.81 9.76
CA GLU A 97 10.40 -11.75 9.83
C GLU A 97 9.91 -11.79 11.28
N GLU A 98 10.41 -12.74 12.08
CA GLU A 98 10.02 -12.91 13.49
C GLU A 98 10.34 -11.66 14.32
N GLU A 99 11.48 -11.01 14.09
CA GLU A 99 11.86 -9.77 14.75
C GLU A 99 10.86 -8.63 14.46
N VAL A 100 10.52 -8.42 13.19
CA VAL A 100 9.52 -7.41 12.78
C VAL A 100 8.16 -7.71 13.37
N MET A 101 7.72 -8.97 13.29
CA MET A 101 6.42 -9.40 13.80
C MET A 101 6.35 -9.33 15.33
N SER A 102 7.46 -9.58 16.03
CA SER A 102 7.55 -9.40 17.48
C SER A 102 7.42 -7.94 17.88
N ALA A 103 8.11 -7.03 17.16
CA ALA A 103 7.98 -5.60 17.38
C ALA A 103 6.54 -5.12 17.17
N LEU A 104 5.88 -5.59 16.09
CA LEU A 104 4.48 -5.29 15.81
C LEU A 104 3.56 -5.77 16.94
N ARG A 105 3.68 -7.04 17.39
CA ARG A 105 2.87 -7.57 18.51
C ARG A 105 3.10 -6.80 19.80
N GLY A 106 4.35 -6.44 20.09
CA GLY A 106 4.70 -5.62 21.25
C GLY A 106 3.98 -4.27 21.23
N LEU A 107 3.96 -3.60 20.07
CA LEU A 107 3.26 -2.34 19.89
C LEU A 107 1.75 -2.50 20.12
N LEU A 108 1.12 -3.49 19.48
CA LEU A 108 -0.31 -3.76 19.64
C LEU A 108 -0.71 -4.11 21.08
N SER A 109 0.18 -4.77 21.82
CA SER A 109 -0.05 -5.12 23.23
C SER A 109 0.07 -3.90 24.15
N SER A 110 0.98 -2.98 23.83
CA SER A 110 1.20 -1.73 24.57
C SER A 110 0.07 -0.71 24.40
N THR A 111 -0.68 -0.78 23.30
CA THR A 111 -1.80 0.11 22.99
C THR A 111 -3.14 -0.35 23.60
N SER A 112 -3.11 -0.90 24.83
CA SER A 112 -4.33 -1.09 25.60
C SER A 112 -4.84 0.28 26.10
N PRO A 113 -6.13 0.61 25.96
CA PRO A 113 -6.63 1.95 26.26
C PRO A 113 -6.60 2.24 27.77
N THR A 114 -5.76 3.20 28.17
CA THR A 114 -5.94 3.92 29.44
C THR A 114 -7.30 4.64 29.37
N LYS A 115 -8.26 4.19 30.18
CA LYS A 115 -9.50 4.93 30.43
C LYS A 115 -9.16 6.32 30.96
N GLY A 116 -9.65 7.35 30.26
CA GLY A 116 -9.85 8.68 30.83
C GLY A 116 -9.22 9.82 30.04
N ALA A 117 -9.99 10.45 29.15
CA ALA A 117 -10.05 11.91 29.04
C ALA A 117 -11.35 12.29 28.30
N SER A 118 -12.06 13.23 28.91
CA SER A 118 -13.39 13.70 28.57
C SER A 118 -13.52 14.24 27.15
N ALA A 119 -14.67 13.99 26.53
CA ALA A 119 -15.06 14.59 25.26
C ALA A 119 -15.07 16.12 25.38
N SER A 120 -14.24 16.78 24.58
CA SER A 120 -14.42 18.19 24.21
C SER A 120 -14.95 18.21 22.78
N THR A 121 -16.24 18.49 22.66
CA THR A 121 -16.96 18.60 21.39
C THR A 121 -16.47 19.83 20.64
N THR A 122 -15.51 19.64 19.73
CA THR A 122 -15.31 20.53 18.58
C THR A 122 -15.74 19.76 17.34
N PRO A 123 -16.68 20.25 16.53
CA PRO A 123 -17.06 19.58 15.30
C PRO A 123 -15.85 19.47 14.36
N PRO A 124 -15.67 18.33 13.67
CA PRO A 124 -14.64 18.22 12.65
C PRO A 124 -14.92 19.21 11.51
N PRO A 125 -13.88 19.75 10.84
CA PRO A 125 -14.08 20.56 9.65
C PRO A 125 -14.83 19.73 8.61
N GLN A 126 -16.01 20.22 8.21
CA GLN A 126 -16.81 19.60 7.17
C GLN A 126 -16.03 19.61 5.86
N ARG A 127 -15.99 18.46 5.18
CA ARG A 127 -15.47 18.38 3.82
C ARG A 127 -16.26 19.34 2.94
N PRO A 128 -15.63 20.21 2.14
CA PRO A 128 -16.36 21.09 1.23
C PRO A 128 -17.23 20.26 0.28
N PRO A 129 -18.37 20.81 -0.18
CA PRO A 129 -19.26 20.14 -1.10
C PRO A 129 -18.52 19.73 -2.39
N PRO A 130 -18.97 18.65 -3.06
CA PRO A 130 -18.29 18.07 -4.22
C PRO A 130 -18.04 19.04 -5.38
N ASP A 131 -18.75 20.18 -5.44
CA ASP A 131 -18.58 21.21 -6.47
C ASP A 131 -17.25 22.01 -6.36
N THR A 132 -16.43 21.77 -5.33
CA THR A 132 -15.08 22.39 -5.21
C THR A 132 -13.96 21.47 -5.70
N LEU A 133 -14.27 20.25 -6.15
CA LEU A 133 -13.32 19.47 -6.91
C LEU A 133 -13.23 20.12 -8.29
N LEU A 134 -12.06 20.71 -8.59
CA LEU A 134 -11.69 21.01 -9.97
C LEU A 134 -12.05 19.79 -10.83
N PRO A 135 -12.69 19.99 -11.99
CA PRO A 135 -12.98 18.88 -12.86
C PRO A 135 -11.68 18.10 -13.09
N PRO A 136 -11.73 16.75 -13.12
CA PRO A 136 -10.59 15.97 -13.57
C PRO A 136 -10.12 16.55 -14.91
N PRO A 137 -8.80 16.61 -15.17
CA PRO A 137 -8.28 17.08 -16.45
C PRO A 137 -8.64 16.06 -17.52
N HIS A 138 -9.89 16.06 -17.96
CA HIS A 138 -10.29 15.42 -19.19
C HIS A 138 -9.96 16.38 -20.32
N THR A 139 -9.54 15.75 -21.42
CA THR A 139 -9.33 16.32 -22.75
C THR A 139 -8.05 17.09 -22.99
N LEU A 140 -6.90 16.44 -22.79
CA LEU A 140 -5.92 16.50 -23.88
C LEU A 140 -6.57 15.76 -25.07
N LYS A 141 -7.18 16.52 -25.99
CA LYS A 141 -7.43 16.01 -27.34
C LYS A 141 -6.08 15.54 -27.87
N ASN A 142 -5.96 14.26 -28.22
CA ASN A 142 -4.90 13.87 -29.13
C ASN A 142 -5.09 14.69 -30.41
N PRO A 143 -4.06 15.37 -30.92
CA PRO A 143 -4.18 16.13 -32.16
C PRO A 143 -4.62 15.18 -33.29
N SER A 144 -5.46 15.71 -34.18
CA SER A 144 -5.91 14.98 -35.37
C SER A 144 -4.69 14.68 -36.27
N PRO A 145 -4.65 13.57 -37.04
CA PRO A 145 -3.51 13.23 -37.89
C PRO A 145 -3.07 14.33 -38.87
N GLU A 146 -3.95 15.29 -39.19
CA GLU A 146 -3.63 16.48 -40.01
C GLU A 146 -2.67 17.49 -39.34
N GLU A 147 -2.60 17.54 -38.01
CA GLU A 147 -1.71 18.47 -37.28
C GLU A 147 -0.26 17.96 -37.16
N LEU A 148 0.03 16.75 -37.65
CA LEU A 148 1.35 16.12 -37.58
C LEU A 148 2.17 16.21 -38.87
N LEU A 149 1.67 16.89 -39.91
CA LEU A 149 2.42 17.08 -41.15
C LEU A 149 3.31 18.32 -41.06
N PRO A 150 4.61 18.23 -41.41
CA PRO A 150 5.47 19.41 -41.50
C PRO A 150 5.01 20.31 -42.65
N PRO A 151 5.24 21.64 -42.56
CA PRO A 151 4.90 22.55 -43.64
C PRO A 151 5.65 22.17 -44.91
N SER A 152 4.94 22.13 -46.03
CA SER A 152 5.53 21.94 -47.35
C SER A 152 6.29 23.21 -47.74
N ASP A 153 7.60 23.11 -47.88
CA ASP A 153 8.44 24.18 -48.41
C ASP A 153 8.05 24.44 -49.88
N THR A 154 7.28 25.51 -50.12
CA THR A 154 7.19 26.12 -51.45
C THR A 154 8.40 27.01 -51.68
N ALA A 155 9.11 26.68 -52.75
CA ALA A 155 10.35 27.27 -53.23
C ALA A 155 10.29 28.78 -53.48
N GLY A 156 11.47 29.41 -53.31
CA GLY A 156 11.88 30.67 -53.92
C GLY A 156 13.35 30.58 -54.29
#